data_AF-A0A3D9C3L1-F1
#
_entry.id   AF-A0A3D9C3L1-F1
#
_cell.length_a   1.000
_cell.length_b   1.000
_cell.length_c   1.000
_cell.angle_alpha   90.00
_cell.angle_beta   90.00
_cell.angle_gamma   90.00
#
_symmetry.space_group_name_H-M   'P 1'
#
loop_
_entity.id
_entity.type
_entity.pdbx_description
1 polymer ?
#
loop_
_entity_poly.entity_id
_entity_poly.type
_entity_poly.pdbx_seq_one_letter_code
_entity_poly.pdbx_strand_id
1 'polypeptide(L)'
;MRKLFMILPLLFFIKGSAQYYYQLYYNLELQAQVTANQAARVVSEKLYQNSYEKQRKAYDDIKEKATQVVVIKNHIYNQLRNVNSALKQGKQLEAIYYDFSKLVGNMQKMLELSGQKPQYAVLITNYYSKLYLHAMNSYENISSCVMNEENDYLMDSYDRQKILSKIQHEIKIMNGWTVHIINYLRNADKKPYFRHIGVLNSWYIQDRAMIQNIINNYQYNLNGG
;
A
#
# COMPACT_ATOMS: atom_id res chain seq x y z
N MET A 1 -94.76 25.54 -8.22
CA MET A 1 -93.48 25.26 -8.94
C MET A 1 -92.32 25.76 -8.11
N ARG A 2 -91.14 25.13 -8.21
CA ARG A 2 -89.96 25.22 -7.31
C ARG A 2 -90.10 24.36 -6.06
N LYS A 3 -89.55 23.14 -6.09
CA LYS A 3 -88.80 22.43 -5.02
C LYS A 3 -88.60 20.94 -5.39
N LEU A 4 -88.33 20.64 -6.67
CA LEU A 4 -88.11 19.26 -7.14
C LEU A 4 -86.85 19.09 -8.01
N PHE A 5 -85.83 19.93 -7.80
CA PHE A 5 -84.58 19.91 -8.58
C PHE A 5 -83.34 20.03 -7.69
N MET A 6 -83.25 19.20 -6.64
CA MET A 6 -82.09 19.21 -5.75
C MET A 6 -81.65 17.80 -5.29
N ILE A 7 -81.97 16.76 -6.06
CA ILE A 7 -81.50 15.38 -5.78
C ILE A 7 -80.60 14.83 -6.92
N LEU A 8 -80.48 15.55 -8.04
CA LEU A 8 -79.71 15.06 -9.20
C LEU A 8 -78.16 15.13 -9.08
N PRO A 9 -77.51 15.92 -8.21
CA PRO A 9 -76.04 15.85 -8.10
C PRO A 9 -75.55 14.69 -7.23
N LEU A 10 -76.41 14.02 -6.45
CA LEU A 10 -76.00 12.90 -5.59
C LEU A 10 -75.76 11.59 -6.35
N LEU A 11 -76.27 11.47 -7.58
CA LEU A 11 -76.15 10.24 -8.39
C LEU A 11 -74.90 10.20 -9.29
N PHE A 12 -74.09 11.27 -9.32
CA PHE A 12 -72.85 11.31 -10.13
C PHE A 12 -71.58 10.88 -9.38
N PHE A 13 -71.66 10.56 -8.09
CA PHE A 13 -70.52 10.02 -7.33
C PHE A 13 -70.31 8.51 -7.49
N ILE A 14 -71.13 7.83 -8.28
CA ILE A 14 -71.07 6.38 -8.49
C ILE A 14 -70.51 6.06 -9.88
N LYS A 15 -69.33 6.60 -10.22
CA LYS A 15 -68.51 6.03 -11.30
C LYS A 15 -67.26 5.40 -10.71
N GLY A 16 -67.47 4.14 -10.33
CA GLY A 16 -66.52 3.04 -10.28
C GLY A 16 -65.05 3.44 -10.23
N SER A 17 -64.54 3.60 -9.01
CA SER A 17 -63.19 3.14 -8.73
C SER A 17 -63.23 1.63 -8.93
N ALA A 18 -62.89 1.15 -10.12
CA ALA A 18 -62.40 -0.20 -10.28
C ALA A 18 -61.10 -0.26 -9.48
N GLN A 19 -61.23 -0.44 -8.16
CA GLN A 19 -60.12 -0.74 -7.28
C GLN A 19 -59.69 -2.14 -7.68
N TYR A 20 -58.69 -2.22 -8.55
CA TYR A 20 -57.88 -3.42 -8.67
C TYR A 20 -57.33 -3.68 -7.26
N TYR A 21 -57.96 -4.59 -6.53
CA TYR A 21 -57.43 -5.11 -5.29
C TYR A 21 -56.15 -5.85 -5.66
N TYR A 22 -55.01 -5.17 -5.58
CA TYR A 22 -53.72 -5.83 -5.59
C TYR A 22 -53.64 -6.64 -4.31
N GLN A 23 -53.82 -7.96 -4.40
CA GLN A 23 -53.55 -8.83 -3.27
C GLN A 23 -52.04 -8.82 -3.04
N LEU A 24 -51.59 -8.13 -2.00
CA LEU A 24 -50.19 -8.11 -1.60
C LEU A 24 -49.84 -9.49 -1.03
N TYR A 25 -49.14 -10.30 -1.82
CA TYR A 25 -48.61 -11.58 -1.38
C TYR A 25 -47.32 -11.35 -0.59
N TYR A 26 -47.38 -11.52 0.74
CA TYR A 26 -46.21 -11.50 1.60
C TYR A 26 -45.55 -12.89 1.60
N ASN A 27 -44.40 -13.00 0.96
CA ASN A 27 -43.56 -14.19 1.03
C ASN A 27 -42.51 -14.00 2.14
N LEU A 28 -42.77 -14.60 3.30
CA LEU A 28 -41.90 -14.52 4.48
C LEU A 28 -40.51 -15.16 4.22
N GLU A 29 -40.43 -16.21 3.41
CA GLU A 29 -39.16 -16.86 3.06
C GLU A 29 -38.30 -15.94 2.19
N LEU A 30 -38.90 -15.32 1.17
CA LEU A 30 -38.22 -14.35 0.32
C LEU A 30 -37.76 -13.13 1.13
N GLN A 31 -38.60 -12.65 2.06
CA GLN A 31 -38.24 -11.55 2.95
C GLN A 31 -37.07 -11.91 3.87
N ALA A 32 -37.05 -13.13 4.43
CA ALA A 32 -35.95 -13.63 5.24
C ALA A 32 -34.65 -13.73 4.42
N GLN A 33 -34.71 -14.26 3.19
CA GLN A 33 -33.56 -14.35 2.28
C GLN A 33 -33.03 -12.97 1.89
N VAL A 34 -33.90 -12.03 1.51
CA VAL A 34 -33.50 -10.65 1.17
C VAL A 34 -32.84 -9.98 2.37
N THR A 35 -33.39 -10.17 3.58
CA THR A 35 -32.82 -9.63 4.81
C THR A 35 -31.44 -10.22 5.11
N ALA A 36 -31.28 -11.54 4.99
CA ALA A 36 -30.00 -12.22 5.18
C ALA A 36 -28.95 -11.73 4.18
N ASN A 37 -29.31 -11.61 2.91
CA ASN A 37 -28.42 -11.09 1.86
C ASN A 37 -28.04 -9.63 2.12
N GLN A 38 -28.99 -8.80 2.54
CA GLN A 38 -28.73 -7.40 2.89
C GLN A 38 -27.76 -7.31 4.08
N ALA A 39 -27.95 -8.14 5.11
CA ALA A 39 -27.06 -8.19 6.27
C ALA A 39 -25.63 -8.60 5.87
N ALA A 40 -25.49 -9.65 5.04
CA ALA A 40 -24.20 -10.08 4.52
C ALA A 40 -23.52 -8.96 3.69
N ARG A 41 -24.29 -8.23 2.87
CA ARG A 41 -23.78 -7.10 2.09
C ARG A 41 -23.27 -5.97 2.99
N VAL A 42 -24.01 -5.57 4.01
CA VAL A 42 -23.59 -4.51 4.96
C VAL A 42 -22.30 -4.90 5.69
N VAL A 43 -22.19 -6.16 6.11
CA VAL A 43 -20.95 -6.67 6.74
C VAL A 43 -19.79 -6.61 5.75
N SER A 44 -20.01 -7.05 4.51
CA SER A 44 -19.01 -7.02 3.44
C SER A 44 -18.56 -5.59 3.13
N GLU A 45 -19.50 -4.65 2.97
CA GLU A 45 -19.23 -3.23 2.77
C GLU A 45 -18.35 -2.67 3.91
N LYS A 46 -18.68 -2.98 5.17
CA LYS A 46 -17.87 -2.57 6.33
C LYS A 46 -16.45 -3.14 6.29
N LEU A 47 -16.28 -4.40 5.89
CA LEU A 47 -14.97 -5.03 5.73
C LEU A 47 -14.16 -4.36 4.62
N TYR A 48 -14.79 -4.04 3.49
CA TYR A 48 -14.14 -3.30 2.40
C TYR A 48 -13.71 -1.90 2.85
N GLN A 49 -14.59 -1.14 3.52
CA GLN A 49 -14.24 0.18 4.04
C GLN A 49 -13.04 0.11 4.99
N ASN A 50 -13.04 -0.82 5.94
CA ASN A 50 -11.91 -1.03 6.85
C ASN A 50 -10.61 -1.38 6.10
N SER A 51 -10.70 -2.15 5.01
CA SER A 51 -9.55 -2.49 4.17
C SER A 51 -9.00 -1.26 3.45
N TYR A 52 -9.86 -0.44 2.86
CA TYR A 52 -9.45 0.80 2.19
C TYR A 52 -8.85 1.82 3.17
N GLU A 53 -9.40 1.93 4.37
CA GLU A 53 -8.82 2.76 5.43
C GLU A 53 -7.41 2.31 5.82
N LYS A 54 -7.18 1.00 5.95
CA LYS A 54 -5.85 0.44 6.24
C LYS A 54 -4.87 0.74 5.11
N GLN A 55 -5.28 0.57 3.86
CA GLN A 55 -4.46 0.88 2.69
C GLN A 55 -4.10 2.38 2.64
N ARG A 56 -5.09 3.26 2.91
CA ARG A 56 -4.86 4.70 2.99
C ARG A 56 -3.87 5.07 4.08
N LYS A 57 -4.08 4.58 5.31
CA LYS A 57 -3.15 4.83 6.44
C LYS A 57 -1.73 4.35 6.12
N ALA A 58 -1.61 3.17 5.50
CA ALA A 58 -0.33 2.63 5.06
C ALA A 58 0.35 3.52 4.00
N TYR A 59 -0.43 4.03 3.04
CA TYR A 59 0.09 4.96 2.03
C TYR A 59 0.50 6.31 2.62
N ASP A 60 -0.32 6.88 3.51
CA ASP A 60 -0.03 8.16 4.17
C ASP A 60 1.25 8.06 5.02
N ASP A 61 1.43 6.95 5.75
CA ASP A 61 2.65 6.65 6.50
C ASP A 61 3.89 6.50 5.60
N ILE A 62 3.74 5.82 4.45
CA ILE A 62 4.78 5.71 3.42
C ILE A 62 5.17 7.10 2.88
N LYS A 63 4.18 7.95 2.58
CA LYS A 63 4.38 9.30 2.06
C LYS A 63 5.11 10.20 3.05
N GLU A 64 4.74 10.14 4.32
CA GLU A 64 5.41 10.88 5.39
C GLU A 64 6.90 10.52 5.47
N LYS A 65 7.21 9.23 5.56
CA LYS A 65 8.59 8.72 5.61
C LYS A 65 9.41 9.09 4.39
N ALA A 66 8.83 8.95 3.18
CA ALA A 66 9.50 9.36 1.95
C ALA A 66 9.83 10.85 1.95
N THR A 67 8.93 11.69 2.49
CA THR A 67 9.15 13.14 2.64
C THR A 67 10.27 13.42 3.64
N GLN A 68 10.30 12.73 4.78
CA GLN A 68 11.37 12.86 5.77
C GLN A 68 12.75 12.47 5.21
N VAL A 69 12.83 11.44 4.35
CA VAL A 69 14.11 11.09 3.68
C VAL A 69 14.59 12.18 2.72
N VAL A 70 13.68 12.89 2.05
CA VAL A 70 14.05 14.08 1.24
C VAL A 70 14.61 15.19 2.12
N VAL A 71 14.03 15.43 3.29
CA VAL A 71 14.55 16.40 4.27
C VAL A 71 15.95 16.00 4.73
N ILE A 72 16.15 14.72 5.05
CA ILE A 72 17.47 14.18 5.42
C ILE A 72 18.51 14.42 4.32
N LYS A 73 18.17 14.21 3.04
CA LYS A 73 19.07 14.50 1.92
C LYS A 73 19.56 15.94 1.95
N ASN A 74 18.67 16.90 2.21
CA ASN A 74 19.02 18.32 2.24
C ASN A 74 19.91 18.65 3.45
N HIS A 75 19.68 18.02 4.60
CA HIS A 75 20.58 18.18 5.75
C HIS A 75 21.97 17.62 5.49
N ILE A 76 22.07 16.43 4.89
CA ILE A 76 23.37 15.86 4.48
C ILE A 76 24.08 16.84 3.54
N TYR A 77 23.40 17.34 2.50
CA TYR A 77 23.98 18.32 1.57
C TYR A 77 24.55 19.56 2.27
N ASN A 78 23.78 20.14 3.20
CA ASN A 78 24.21 21.33 3.95
C ASN A 78 25.43 21.03 4.83
N GLN A 79 25.46 19.87 5.49
CA GLN A 79 26.63 19.45 6.26
C GLN A 79 27.87 19.32 5.38
N LEU A 80 27.73 18.72 4.20
CA LEU A 80 28.87 18.55 3.27
C LEU A 80 29.43 19.89 2.78
N ARG A 81 28.57 20.90 2.59
CA ARG A 81 28.96 22.22 2.12
C ARG A 81 29.71 23.04 3.18
N ASN A 82 29.46 22.77 4.47
CA ASN A 82 30.03 23.56 5.57
C ASN A 82 31.34 22.98 6.12
N VAL A 83 31.77 21.80 5.67
CA VAL A 83 33.08 21.26 6.08
C VAL A 83 34.18 22.05 5.40
N ASN A 84 35.12 22.59 6.18
CA ASN A 84 36.24 23.37 5.66
C ASN A 84 37.18 22.49 4.80
N SER A 85 38.02 23.13 3.97
CA SER A 85 38.95 22.52 3.00
C SER A 85 39.95 21.47 3.54
N ALA A 86 39.91 21.14 4.84
CA ALA A 86 40.62 20.05 5.49
C ALA A 86 40.21 18.65 5.00
N LEU A 87 39.01 18.50 4.39
CA LEU A 87 38.62 17.30 3.66
C LEU A 87 39.39 17.16 2.32
N LYS A 88 40.64 16.72 2.42
CA LYS A 88 41.34 16.02 1.32
C LYS A 88 40.58 14.75 0.86
N GLN A 89 39.47 14.40 1.54
CA GLN A 89 38.55 13.29 1.30
C GLN A 89 37.17 13.69 0.72
N GLY A 90 36.98 14.94 0.24
CA GLY A 90 35.70 15.42 -0.31
C GLY A 90 35.05 14.48 -1.34
N LYS A 91 35.85 13.75 -2.12
CA LYS A 91 35.37 12.78 -3.12
C LYS A 91 34.53 11.63 -2.54
N GLN A 92 34.87 11.11 -1.36
CA GLN A 92 34.11 10.02 -0.75
C GLN A 92 32.75 10.52 -0.26
N LEU A 93 32.74 11.73 0.30
CA LEU A 93 31.55 12.38 0.83
C LEU A 93 30.60 12.83 -0.31
N GLU A 94 31.16 13.32 -1.42
CA GLU A 94 30.44 13.54 -2.68
C GLU A 94 29.82 12.25 -3.22
N ALA A 95 30.57 11.14 -3.20
CA ALA A 95 30.05 9.84 -3.63
C ALA A 95 28.90 9.35 -2.73
N ILE A 96 29.00 9.54 -1.42
CA ILE A 96 27.91 9.27 -0.47
C ILE A 96 26.68 10.11 -0.81
N TYR A 97 26.83 11.41 -1.04
CA TYR A 97 25.71 12.28 -1.39
C TYR A 97 25.08 11.90 -2.73
N TYR A 98 25.89 11.54 -3.72
CA TYR A 98 25.42 11.05 -5.00
C TYR A 98 24.62 9.75 -4.87
N ASP A 99 25.14 8.77 -4.12
CA ASP A 99 24.45 7.50 -3.87
C ASP A 99 23.16 7.72 -3.05
N PHE A 100 23.17 8.64 -2.07
CA PHE A 100 21.99 8.99 -1.28
C PHE A 100 20.93 9.70 -2.12
N SER A 101 21.35 10.56 -3.06
CA SER A 101 20.45 11.21 -4.00
C SER A 101 19.75 10.20 -4.92
N LYS A 102 20.47 9.15 -5.35
CA LYS A 102 19.86 8.03 -6.08
C LYS A 102 18.84 7.27 -5.25
N LEU A 103 19.17 6.98 -3.99
CA LEU A 103 18.24 6.35 -3.06
C LEU A 103 16.95 7.16 -2.93
N VAL A 104 17.05 8.47 -2.69
CA VAL A 104 15.87 9.37 -2.60
C VAL A 104 15.04 9.33 -3.87
N GLY A 105 15.68 9.42 -5.06
CA GLY A 105 14.98 9.34 -6.34
C GLY A 105 14.24 8.01 -6.53
N ASN A 106 14.86 6.89 -6.14
CA ASN A 106 14.21 5.59 -6.17
C ASN A 106 13.07 5.49 -5.13
N MET A 107 13.22 6.05 -3.93
CA MET A 107 12.15 6.07 -2.93
C MET A 107 10.94 6.90 -3.40
N GLN A 108 11.18 8.01 -4.10
CA GLN A 108 10.12 8.79 -4.74
C GLN A 108 9.43 8.00 -5.85
N LYS A 109 10.18 7.27 -6.69
CA LYS A 109 9.57 6.41 -7.72
C LYS A 109 8.76 5.26 -7.11
N MET A 110 9.25 4.68 -6.04
CA MET A 110 8.53 3.68 -5.26
C MET A 110 7.23 4.28 -4.69
N LEU A 111 7.24 5.54 -4.26
CA LEU A 111 6.06 6.21 -3.66
C LEU A 111 4.99 6.46 -4.71
N GLU A 112 5.41 6.91 -5.90
CA GLU A 112 4.55 7.07 -7.05
C GLU A 112 3.83 5.75 -7.41
N LEU A 113 4.59 4.65 -7.52
CA LEU A 113 4.03 3.33 -7.81
C LEU A 113 3.11 2.82 -6.70
N SER A 114 3.42 3.14 -5.44
CA SER A 114 2.58 2.79 -4.29
C SER A 114 1.24 3.53 -4.34
N GLY A 115 1.23 4.79 -4.78
CA GLY A 115 0.00 5.58 -4.97
C GLY A 115 -0.85 5.07 -6.14
N GLN A 116 -0.22 4.56 -7.19
CA GLN A 116 -0.93 3.91 -8.31
C GLN A 116 -1.53 2.56 -7.92
N LYS A 117 -1.00 1.90 -6.89
CA LYS A 117 -1.42 0.55 -6.47
C LYS A 117 -1.61 0.46 -4.95
N PRO A 118 -2.58 1.21 -4.38
CA PRO A 118 -2.74 1.36 -2.93
C PRO A 118 -2.99 0.04 -2.20
N GLN A 119 -3.55 -0.97 -2.88
CA GLN A 119 -3.74 -2.31 -2.34
C GLN A 119 -2.42 -2.95 -1.88
N TYR A 120 -1.28 -2.62 -2.49
CA TYR A 120 0.03 -3.16 -2.10
C TYR A 120 0.71 -2.34 -1.01
N ALA A 121 0.20 -1.15 -0.65
CA ALA A 121 0.83 -0.26 0.33
C ALA A 121 1.10 -0.98 1.66
N VAL A 122 0.11 -1.73 2.16
CA VAL A 122 0.19 -2.50 3.42
C VAL A 122 1.35 -3.52 3.41
N LEU A 123 1.67 -4.09 2.24
CA LEU A 123 2.75 -5.08 2.11
C LEU A 123 4.14 -4.43 2.14
N ILE A 124 4.23 -3.17 1.71
CA ILE A 124 5.51 -2.48 1.51
C ILE A 124 5.82 -1.43 2.59
N THR A 125 4.87 -1.06 3.45
CA THR A 125 5.05 -0.06 4.52
C THR A 125 6.26 -0.36 5.40
N ASN A 126 6.46 -1.62 5.79
CA ASN A 126 7.60 -2.03 6.62
C ASN A 126 8.95 -1.77 5.94
N TYR A 127 9.03 -1.83 4.61
CA TYR A 127 10.26 -1.52 3.89
C TYR A 127 10.54 -0.02 3.88
N TYR A 128 9.51 0.82 3.72
CA TYR A 128 9.66 2.26 3.89
C TYR A 128 10.13 2.65 5.28
N SER A 129 9.59 2.02 6.33
CA SER A 129 10.04 2.22 7.71
C SER A 129 11.52 1.89 7.90
N LYS A 130 11.99 0.77 7.34
CA LYS A 130 13.41 0.40 7.41
C LYS A 130 14.29 1.37 6.62
N LEU A 131 13.90 1.73 5.40
CA LEU A 131 14.64 2.69 4.57
C LEU A 131 14.76 4.06 5.26
N TYR A 132 13.67 4.53 5.88
CA TYR A 132 13.68 5.76 6.67
C TYR A 132 14.65 5.66 7.86
N LEU A 133 14.58 4.59 8.66
CA LEU A 133 15.48 4.40 9.80
C LEU A 133 16.95 4.38 9.37
N HIS A 134 17.28 3.65 8.31
CA HIS A 134 18.65 3.60 7.80
C HIS A 134 19.11 4.95 7.21
N ALA A 135 18.21 5.71 6.57
CA ALA A 135 18.50 7.06 6.11
C ALA A 135 18.81 7.99 7.29
N MET A 136 18.03 7.91 8.37
CA MET A 136 18.25 8.68 9.60
C MET A 136 19.60 8.32 10.24
N ASN A 137 19.90 7.04 10.40
CA ASN A 137 21.18 6.58 10.94
C ASN A 137 22.37 7.05 10.06
N SER A 138 22.20 7.05 8.73
CA SER A 138 23.23 7.56 7.82
C SER A 138 23.50 9.03 8.07
N TYR A 139 22.45 9.82 8.25
CA TYR A 139 22.56 11.25 8.58
C TYR A 139 23.23 11.50 9.92
N GLU A 140 22.83 10.80 10.98
CA GLU A 140 23.45 10.94 12.31
C GLU A 140 24.95 10.62 12.27
N ASN A 141 25.33 9.55 11.56
CA ASN A 141 26.73 9.17 11.43
C ASN A 141 27.54 10.20 10.61
N ILE A 142 26.99 10.72 9.50
CA ILE A 142 27.64 11.78 8.71
C ILE A 142 27.79 13.05 9.57
N SER A 143 26.75 13.43 10.30
CA SER A 143 26.75 14.59 11.20
C SER A 143 27.82 14.47 12.27
N SER A 144 27.94 13.30 12.89
CA SER A 144 28.99 13.02 13.88
C SER A 144 30.38 13.14 13.27
N CYS A 145 30.60 12.59 12.06
CA CYS A 145 31.89 12.74 11.38
C CYS A 145 32.26 14.20 11.08
N VAL A 146 31.27 15.03 10.73
CA VAL A 146 31.48 16.47 10.45
C VAL A 146 31.72 17.27 11.73
N MET A 147 30.88 17.11 12.76
CA MET A 147 30.99 17.88 14.02
C MET A 147 32.25 17.55 14.84
N ASN A 148 32.73 16.31 14.78
CA ASN A 148 33.94 15.90 15.49
C ASN A 148 35.24 16.37 14.80
N GLU A 149 35.16 16.96 13.60
CA GLU A 149 36.32 17.57 12.92
C GLU A 149 36.68 18.95 13.51
N GLU A 150 35.70 19.69 14.05
CA GLU A 150 35.90 21.04 14.58
C GLU A 150 36.46 21.05 16.01
N ASN A 151 36.36 19.95 16.75
CA ASN A 151 36.62 19.89 18.19
C ASN A 151 37.92 19.17 18.61
N ASP A 152 38.92 19.07 17.73
CA ASP A 152 40.22 18.42 18.01
C ASP A 152 40.08 16.98 18.57
N TYR A 153 39.09 16.24 18.07
CA TYR A 153 38.77 14.90 18.53
C TYR A 153 39.76 13.88 17.92
N LEU A 154 40.24 12.95 18.75
CA LEU A 154 41.18 11.84 18.45
C LEU A 154 40.66 10.80 17.41
N MET A 155 39.68 11.14 16.55
CA MET A 155 39.28 10.24 15.47
C MET A 155 40.30 10.32 14.34
N ASP A 156 41.11 9.27 14.20
CA ASP A 156 42.10 9.20 13.16
C ASP A 156 41.46 9.15 11.76
N SER A 157 42.27 9.43 10.73
CA SER A 157 41.80 9.43 9.34
C SER A 157 41.30 8.06 8.86
N TYR A 158 41.77 6.96 9.46
CA TYR A 158 41.42 5.61 9.06
C TYR A 158 40.04 5.21 9.59
N ASP A 159 39.75 5.48 10.86
CA ASP A 159 38.45 5.26 11.48
C ASP A 159 37.35 6.04 10.76
N ARG A 160 37.65 7.30 10.38
CA ARG A 160 36.75 8.12 9.56
C ARG A 160 36.44 7.46 8.21
N GLN A 161 37.47 7.04 7.49
CA GLN A 161 37.30 6.39 6.19
C GLN A 161 36.49 5.10 6.30
N LYS A 162 36.68 4.33 7.39
CA LYS A 162 35.93 3.10 7.66
C LYS A 162 34.45 3.39 7.90
N ILE A 163 34.12 4.42 8.68
CA ILE A 163 32.74 4.85 8.93
C ILE A 163 32.07 5.31 7.63
N LEU A 164 32.72 6.21 6.87
CA LEU A 164 32.20 6.71 5.60
C LEU A 164 32.00 5.59 4.57
N SER A 165 32.91 4.62 4.51
CA SER A 165 32.79 3.46 3.60
C SER A 165 31.61 2.57 3.98
N LYS A 166 31.38 2.36 5.29
CA LYS A 166 30.23 1.60 5.80
C LYS A 166 28.92 2.31 5.42
N ILE A 167 28.82 3.62 5.66
CA ILE A 167 27.65 4.43 5.28
C ILE A 167 27.36 4.31 3.78
N GLN A 168 28.40 4.50 2.94
CA GLN A 168 28.23 4.38 1.50
C GLN A 168 27.73 2.99 1.07
N HIS A 169 28.25 1.93 1.69
CA HIS A 169 27.84 0.56 1.41
C HIS A 169 26.36 0.33 1.80
N GLU A 170 25.95 0.78 2.98
CA GLU A 170 24.56 0.68 3.45
C GLU A 170 23.59 1.42 2.51
N ILE A 171 23.95 2.62 2.05
CA ILE A 171 23.16 3.38 1.07
C ILE A 171 22.99 2.61 -0.23
N LYS A 172 24.04 1.95 -0.73
CA LYS A 172 23.96 1.13 -1.95
C LYS A 172 23.04 -0.09 -1.75
N ILE A 173 23.09 -0.74 -0.59
CA ILE A 173 22.17 -1.84 -0.25
C ILE A 173 20.73 -1.34 -0.23
N MET A 174 20.46 -0.23 0.47
CA MET A 174 19.12 0.40 0.50
C MET A 174 18.61 0.70 -0.90
N ASN A 175 19.49 1.21 -1.76
CA ASN A 175 19.16 1.51 -3.15
C ASN A 175 18.77 0.23 -3.93
N GLY A 176 19.51 -0.87 -3.73
CA GLY A 176 19.20 -2.17 -4.30
C GLY A 176 17.82 -2.70 -3.85
N TRP A 177 17.50 -2.60 -2.56
CA TRP A 177 16.18 -2.98 -2.04
C TRP A 177 15.06 -2.12 -2.63
N THR A 178 15.28 -0.82 -2.75
CA THR A 178 14.30 0.10 -3.32
C THR A 178 14.03 -0.23 -4.79
N VAL A 179 15.07 -0.50 -5.57
CA VAL A 179 14.94 -0.96 -6.97
C VAL A 179 14.19 -2.29 -7.06
N HIS A 180 14.48 -3.23 -6.15
CA HIS A 180 13.75 -4.49 -6.08
C HIS A 180 12.24 -4.26 -5.85
N ILE A 181 11.87 -3.40 -4.90
CA ILE A 181 10.46 -3.09 -4.60
C ILE A 181 9.78 -2.34 -5.76
N ILE A 182 10.48 -1.42 -6.42
CA ILE A 182 9.98 -0.76 -7.65
C ILE A 182 9.63 -1.81 -8.71
N ASN A 183 10.51 -2.78 -8.94
CA ASN A 183 10.28 -3.84 -9.90
C ASN A 183 9.14 -4.76 -9.46
N TYR A 184 9.05 -5.08 -8.17
CA TYR A 184 7.92 -5.80 -7.61
C TYR A 184 6.59 -5.08 -7.88
N LEU A 185 6.50 -3.78 -7.60
CA LEU A 185 5.29 -2.97 -7.83
C LEU A 185 4.92 -2.86 -9.30
N ARG A 186 5.89 -2.63 -10.19
CA ARG A 186 5.67 -2.61 -11.65
C ARG A 186 5.05 -3.91 -12.14
N ASN A 187 5.49 -5.03 -11.60
CA ASN A 187 5.06 -6.36 -12.00
C ASN A 187 3.92 -6.93 -11.13
N ALA A 188 3.37 -6.14 -10.21
CA ALA A 188 2.45 -6.66 -9.20
C ALA A 188 1.18 -7.29 -9.80
N ASP A 189 0.72 -6.76 -10.93
CA ASP A 189 -0.52 -7.18 -11.58
C ASP A 189 -0.35 -8.49 -12.37
N LYS A 190 0.89 -8.98 -12.54
CA LYS A 190 1.17 -10.27 -13.20
C LYS A 190 0.65 -11.46 -12.41
N LYS A 191 0.37 -11.29 -11.11
CA LYS A 191 -0.28 -12.31 -10.28
C LYS A 191 -1.33 -11.67 -9.37
N PRO A 192 -2.45 -12.38 -9.10
CA PRO A 192 -3.50 -11.90 -8.21
C PRO A 192 -2.98 -11.43 -6.84
N TYR A 193 -3.60 -10.40 -6.27
CA TYR A 193 -3.20 -9.79 -4.99
C TYR A 193 -2.95 -10.81 -3.87
N PHE A 194 -3.85 -11.79 -3.68
CA PHE A 194 -3.70 -12.81 -2.64
C PHE A 194 -2.41 -13.64 -2.78
N ARG A 195 -1.91 -13.85 -4.00
CA ARG A 195 -0.64 -14.57 -4.26
C ARG A 195 0.61 -13.77 -3.90
N HIS A 196 0.45 -12.53 -3.46
CA HIS A 196 1.52 -11.73 -2.87
C HIS A 196 1.64 -11.94 -1.36
N ILE A 197 0.60 -12.51 -0.72
CA ILE A 197 0.60 -12.85 0.70
C ILE A 197 1.15 -14.26 0.83
N GLY A 198 2.27 -14.41 1.56
CA GLY A 198 3.01 -15.68 1.64
C GLY A 198 2.14 -16.89 2.01
N VAL A 199 1.35 -16.77 3.08
CA VAL A 199 0.45 -17.84 3.56
C VAL A 199 -0.59 -18.23 2.51
N LEU A 200 -1.25 -17.25 1.89
CA LEU A 200 -2.29 -17.51 0.89
C LEU A 200 -1.71 -18.10 -0.40
N ASN A 201 -0.51 -17.66 -0.81
CA ASN A 201 0.17 -18.24 -1.96
C ASN A 201 0.58 -19.70 -1.69
N SER A 202 1.00 -20.02 -0.46
CA SER A 202 1.30 -21.41 -0.07
C SER A 202 0.08 -22.31 -0.18
N TRP A 203 -1.09 -21.88 0.31
CA TRP A 203 -2.34 -22.63 0.14
C TRP A 203 -2.70 -22.81 -1.33
N TYR A 204 -2.63 -21.76 -2.15
CA TYR A 204 -2.87 -21.86 -3.59
C TYR A 204 -1.97 -22.89 -4.28
N ILE A 205 -0.68 -22.92 -3.92
CA ILE A 205 0.28 -23.87 -4.48
C ILE A 205 -0.07 -25.31 -4.05
N GLN A 206 -0.40 -25.51 -2.78
CA GLN A 206 -0.78 -26.82 -2.23
C GLN A 206 -2.05 -27.35 -2.91
N ASP A 207 -3.10 -26.53 -3.00
CA ASP A 207 -4.36 -26.90 -3.64
C ASP A 207 -4.18 -27.22 -5.12
N ARG A 208 -3.39 -26.40 -5.83
CA ARG A 208 -3.06 -26.67 -7.23
C ARG A 208 -2.32 -27.99 -7.40
N ALA A 209 -1.38 -28.31 -6.52
CA ALA A 209 -0.66 -29.58 -6.55
C ALA A 209 -1.60 -30.76 -6.26
N MET A 210 -2.51 -30.64 -5.30
CA MET A 210 -3.50 -31.66 -5.00
C MET A 210 -4.43 -31.92 -6.18
N ILE A 211 -4.96 -30.87 -6.82
CA ILE A 211 -5.79 -31.00 -8.02
C ILE A 211 -5.02 -31.66 -9.16
N GLN A 212 -3.76 -31.27 -9.39
CA GLN A 212 -2.94 -31.87 -10.42
C GLN A 212 -2.71 -33.37 -10.16
N ASN A 213 -2.49 -33.76 -8.89
CA ASN A 213 -2.36 -35.16 -8.52
C ASN A 213 -3.66 -35.93 -8.78
N ILE A 214 -4.82 -35.35 -8.47
CA ILE A 214 -6.14 -35.95 -8.77
C ILE A 214 -6.30 -36.15 -10.29
N ILE A 215 -5.99 -35.14 -11.10
CA ILE A 215 -6.08 -35.21 -12.57
C ILE A 215 -5.14 -36.28 -13.11
N ASN A 216 -3.89 -36.30 -12.66
CA ASN A 216 -2.90 -37.28 -13.12
C ASN A 216 -3.30 -38.71 -12.75
N ASN A 217 -3.78 -38.93 -11.52
CA ASN A 217 -4.27 -40.24 -11.08
C ASN A 217 -5.48 -40.67 -11.91
N TYR A 218 -6.40 -39.74 -12.20
CA TYR A 218 -7.55 -40.02 -13.07
C TYR A 218 -7.11 -40.39 -14.49
N GLN A 219 -6.17 -39.65 -15.09
CA GLN A 219 -5.64 -39.95 -16.42
C GLN A 219 -4.87 -41.28 -16.46
N TYR A 220 -4.08 -41.60 -15.44
CA TYR A 220 -3.40 -42.88 -15.31
C TYR A 220 -4.40 -44.03 -15.27
N ASN A 221 -5.46 -43.91 -14.47
CA ASN A 221 -6.51 -44.92 -14.37
C ASN A 221 -7.31 -45.07 -15.67
N LEU A 222 -7.51 -43.99 -16.44
CA LEU A 222 -8.23 -44.03 -17.72
C LEU A 222 -7.41 -44.62 -18.87
N ASN A 223 -6.09 -44.41 -18.88
CA ASN A 223 -5.22 -44.88 -19.95
C ASN A 223 -4.80 -46.35 -19.80
N GLY A 224 -5.32 -47.05 -18.79
CA GLY A 224 -4.91 -48.41 -18.43
C GLY A 224 -3.49 -48.39 -17.89
N GLY A 225 -3.35 -48.48 -16.57
CA GLY A 225 -2.06 -48.57 -15.91
C GLY A 225 -1.16 -49.66 -16.47
#